data_AF-A0AAV7L5Z1-F1
#
_entry.id   AF-A0AAV7L5Z1-F1
#
_cell.length_a   1.000
_cell.length_b   1.000
_cell.length_c   1.000
_cell.angle_alpha   90.00
_cell.angle_beta   90.00
_cell.angle_gamma   90.00
#
_symmetry.space_group_name_H-M   'P 1'
#
loop_
_entity.id
_entity.type
_entity.pdbx_description
1 polymer ?
#
loop_
_entity_poly.entity_id
_entity_poly.type
_entity_poly.pdbx_seq_one_letter_code
_entity_poly.pdbx_strand_id
1 'polypeptide(L)'
;MRPELLGNHECRRDIWEALNGYFAKNWNTAPSRGIEWEALKVVIRGEILTKTYGIRKKLDQELAQQEDALNTLQRQIDSGVASEAESRVVCGCIGALWSRLDNYVRKDFRQQLYRERDRSGRMLAWLLQRECPTPIILSLRGPTEDNILGQTRVSTHLREHLKAIYTSPQCDERPQMREYLDILQLPRLTRAGGRARG
;
A
#
# COMPACT_ATOMS: atom_id res chain seq x y z
N MET A 1 -7.48 -2.03 1.74
CA MET A 1 -7.26 -0.77 2.49
C MET A 1 -8.50 0.08 2.26
N ARG A 2 -9.26 0.46 3.30
CA ARG A 2 -10.47 1.29 3.12
C ARG A 2 -10.05 2.75 2.89
N PRO A 3 -10.23 3.33 1.69
CA PRO A 3 -9.79 4.70 1.39
C PRO A 3 -10.52 5.76 2.24
N GLU A 4 -11.68 5.40 2.80
CA GLU A 4 -12.52 6.21 3.68
C GLU A 4 -11.80 6.65 4.97
N LEU A 5 -10.80 5.89 5.46
CA LEU A 5 -10.02 6.27 6.65
C LEU A 5 -9.23 7.58 6.47
N LEU A 6 -8.69 7.81 5.27
CA LEU A 6 -7.94 9.03 4.97
C LEU A 6 -8.85 10.25 4.76
N GLY A 7 -10.16 10.03 4.68
CA GLY A 7 -11.18 11.08 4.65
C GLY A 7 -11.62 11.54 6.05
N ASN A 8 -11.30 10.79 7.11
CA ASN A 8 -11.64 11.17 8.48
C ASN A 8 -10.59 12.14 9.05
N HIS A 9 -11.03 13.32 9.50
CA HIS A 9 -10.17 14.37 10.05
C HIS A 9 -9.37 13.90 11.28
N GLU A 10 -9.96 13.04 12.13
CA GLU A 10 -9.28 12.49 13.30
C GLU A 10 -8.13 11.57 12.90
N CYS A 11 -8.35 10.69 11.94
CA CYS A 11 -7.31 9.77 11.46
C CYS A 11 -6.16 10.53 10.79
N ARG A 12 -6.45 11.62 10.08
CA ARG A 12 -5.41 12.50 9.51
C ARG A 12 -4.58 13.17 10.60
N ARG A 13 -5.22 13.70 11.64
CA ARG A 13 -4.53 14.34 12.76
C ARG A 13 -3.58 13.36 13.45
N ASP A 14 -4.05 12.16 13.75
CA ASP A 14 -3.25 11.14 14.43
C ASP A 14 -2.04 10.69 13.58
N ILE A 15 -2.22 10.53 12.27
CA ILE A 15 -1.09 10.24 11.34
C ILE A 15 -0.11 11.42 11.32
N TRP A 16 -0.61 12.66 11.41
CA TRP A 16 0.23 13.85 11.43
C TRP A 16 1.04 13.94 12.75
N GLU A 17 0.41 13.64 13.88
CA GLU A 17 1.10 13.55 15.17
C GLU A 17 2.19 12.47 15.15
N ALA A 18 1.90 11.30 14.55
CA ALA A 18 2.88 10.23 14.38
C ALA A 18 4.06 10.64 13.49
N LEU A 19 3.80 11.39 12.40
CA LEU A 19 4.86 11.92 11.53
C LEU A 19 5.76 12.90 12.28
N ASN A 20 5.16 13.85 13.01
CA ASN A 20 5.88 14.84 13.80
C ASN A 20 6.69 14.17 14.92
N GLY A 21 6.10 13.17 15.58
CA GLY A 21 6.80 12.36 16.59
C GLY A 21 7.97 11.56 16.01
N TYR A 22 7.82 11.03 14.78
CA TYR A 22 8.90 10.36 14.08
C TYR A 22 10.05 11.32 13.77
N PHE A 23 9.76 12.47 13.16
CA PHE A 23 10.80 13.44 12.82
C PHE A 23 11.44 14.04 14.07
N ALA A 24 10.68 14.39 15.11
CA ALA A 24 11.25 14.90 16.36
C ALA A 24 12.29 13.96 17.00
N LYS A 25 12.16 12.64 16.80
CA LYS A 25 13.05 11.62 17.39
C LYS A 25 14.16 11.16 16.45
N ASN A 26 13.92 11.18 15.14
CA ASN A 26 14.82 10.55 14.16
C ASN A 26 15.43 11.56 13.18
N TRP A 27 15.13 12.86 13.31
CA TRP A 27 15.66 13.90 12.42
C TRP A 27 17.19 13.81 12.34
N ASN A 28 17.70 13.59 11.13
CA ASN A 28 19.14 13.57 10.83
C ASN A 28 19.94 12.46 11.57
N THR A 29 19.25 11.45 12.11
CA THR A 29 19.89 10.27 12.75
C THR A 29 20.18 9.15 11.74
N ALA A 30 19.54 9.19 10.57
CA ALA A 30 19.67 8.16 9.56
C ALA A 30 20.94 8.34 8.70
N PRO A 31 21.61 7.25 8.26
CA PRO A 31 22.83 7.32 7.45
C PRO A 31 22.60 7.91 6.05
N SER A 32 21.35 7.93 5.59
CA SER A 32 20.95 8.59 4.36
C SER A 32 19.46 8.95 4.40
N ARG A 33 19.09 9.97 3.62
CA ARG A 33 17.68 10.37 3.43
C ARG A 33 16.80 9.24 2.89
N GLY A 34 17.38 8.31 2.12
CA GLY A 34 16.67 7.13 1.62
C GLY A 34 16.23 6.19 2.74
N ILE A 35 17.12 5.91 3.69
CA ILE A 35 16.82 5.06 4.86
C ILE A 35 15.79 5.74 5.76
N GLU A 36 15.94 7.05 5.96
CA GLU A 36 14.98 7.87 6.73
C GLU A 36 13.57 7.79 6.14
N TRP A 37 13.46 7.86 4.80
CA TRP A 37 12.19 7.74 4.09
C TRP A 37 11.58 6.34 4.17
N GLU A 38 12.38 5.28 4.05
CA GLU A 38 11.89 3.91 4.21
C GLU A 38 11.37 3.64 5.63
N ALA A 39 12.12 4.08 6.65
CA ALA A 39 11.72 3.95 8.04
C ALA A 39 10.44 4.75 8.35
N LEU A 40 10.32 5.98 7.83
CA LEU A 40 9.09 6.78 7.93
C LEU A 40 7.89 6.04 7.33
N LYS A 41 8.04 5.48 6.13
CA LYS A 41 6.96 4.72 5.47
C LYS A 41 6.51 3.53 6.30
N VAL A 42 7.43 2.82 6.96
CA VAL A 42 7.09 1.69 7.84
C VAL A 42 6.25 2.16 9.03
N VAL A 43 6.64 3.26 9.68
CA VAL A 43 5.90 3.84 10.81
C VAL A 43 4.50 4.25 10.40
N ILE A 44 4.35 5.01 9.31
CA ILE A 44 3.04 5.43 8.80
C ILE A 44 2.17 4.22 8.44
N ARG A 45 2.75 3.20 7.80
CA ARG A 45 2.02 1.96 7.50
C ARG A 45 1.55 1.27 8.78
N GLY A 46 2.41 1.18 9.80
CA GLY A 46 2.08 0.63 11.11
C GLY A 46 0.89 1.35 11.76
N GLU A 47 0.92 2.68 11.79
CA GLU A 47 -0.19 3.48 12.33
C GLU A 47 -1.51 3.26 11.58
N ILE A 48 -1.47 3.28 10.24
CA ILE A 48 -2.66 3.03 9.43
C ILE A 48 -3.19 1.60 9.66
N LEU A 49 -2.31 0.60 9.76
CA LEU A 49 -2.70 -0.77 10.06
C LEU A 49 -3.36 -0.89 11.44
N THR A 50 -2.78 -0.30 12.48
CA THR A 50 -3.31 -0.35 13.84
C THR A 50 -4.71 0.28 13.89
N LYS A 51 -4.90 1.44 13.26
CA LYS A 51 -6.21 2.13 13.20
C LYS A 51 -7.23 1.33 12.40
N THR A 52 -6.86 0.83 11.22
CA THR A 52 -7.76 0.00 10.40
C THR A 52 -8.18 -1.27 11.13
N TYR A 53 -7.26 -1.93 11.83
CA TYR A 53 -7.55 -3.13 12.60
C TYR A 53 -8.46 -2.82 13.80
N GLY A 54 -8.21 -1.72 14.51
CA GLY A 54 -9.05 -1.28 15.62
C GLY A 54 -10.50 -0.97 15.19
N ILE A 55 -10.68 -0.27 14.07
CA ILE A 55 -12.01 0.00 13.51
C ILE A 55 -12.70 -1.29 13.09
N ARG A 56 -11.97 -2.20 12.43
CA ARG A 56 -12.52 -3.49 12.03
C ARG A 56 -12.97 -4.29 13.24
N LYS A 57 -12.14 -4.37 14.28
CA LYS A 57 -12.49 -5.05 15.53
C LYS A 57 -13.75 -4.47 16.19
N LYS A 58 -13.90 -3.14 16.22
CA LYS A 58 -15.12 -2.49 16.74
C LYS A 58 -16.35 -2.85 15.92
N LEU A 59 -16.25 -2.79 14.58
CA LEU A 59 -17.35 -3.18 13.71
C LEU A 59 -17.72 -4.66 13.86
N ASP A 60 -16.73 -5.54 13.97
CA ASP A 60 -16.95 -6.98 14.17
C ASP A 60 -17.64 -7.23 15.53
N GLN A 61 -17.29 -6.46 16.57
CA GLN A 61 -17.97 -6.51 17.88
C GLN A 61 -19.40 -5.98 17.82
N GLU A 62 -19.65 -4.85 17.14
CA GLU A 62 -21.00 -4.31 16.95
C GLU A 62 -21.88 -5.28 16.17
N LEU A 63 -21.34 -5.92 15.12
CA LEU A 63 -22.05 -6.94 14.35
C LEU A 63 -22.38 -8.15 15.21
N ALA A 64 -21.42 -8.68 15.99
CA ALA A 64 -21.67 -9.81 16.87
C ALA A 64 -22.77 -9.50 17.91
N GLN A 65 -22.76 -8.28 18.49
CA GLN A 65 -23.82 -7.85 19.41
C GLN A 65 -25.19 -7.74 18.72
N GLN A 66 -25.23 -7.26 17.49
CA GLN A 66 -26.46 -7.19 16.70
C GLN A 66 -26.98 -8.58 16.31
N GLU A 67 -26.10 -9.51 15.96
CA GLU A 67 -26.44 -10.90 15.69
C GLU A 67 -26.98 -11.60 16.94
N ASP A 68 -26.34 -11.42 18.09
CA ASP A 68 -26.84 -11.95 19.37
C ASP A 68 -28.21 -11.36 19.73
N ALA A 69 -28.38 -10.04 19.59
CA ALA A 69 -29.67 -9.39 19.81
C ALA A 69 -30.76 -9.94 18.88
N LEU A 70 -30.45 -10.12 17.58
CA LEU A 70 -31.37 -10.74 16.63
C LEU A 70 -31.71 -12.18 17.00
N ASN A 71 -30.73 -12.99 17.38
CA ASN A 71 -30.94 -14.38 17.78
C ASN A 71 -31.80 -14.48 19.04
N THR A 72 -31.61 -13.60 20.02
CA THR A 72 -32.45 -13.56 21.23
C THR A 72 -33.89 -13.15 20.92
N LEU A 73 -34.09 -12.14 20.05
CA LEU A 73 -35.40 -11.69 19.62
C LEU A 73 -36.12 -12.72 18.74
N GLN A 74 -35.41 -13.40 17.84
CA GLN A 74 -35.93 -14.51 17.05
C GLN A 74 -36.49 -15.62 17.96
N ARG A 75 -35.73 -16.02 18.99
CA ARG A 75 -36.19 -17.00 19.99
C ARG A 75 -37.41 -16.52 20.76
N GLN A 76 -37.50 -15.22 21.08
CA GLN A 76 -38.66 -14.63 21.75
C GLN A 76 -39.91 -14.65 20.86
N ILE A 77 -39.76 -14.38 19.56
CA ILE A 77 -40.83 -14.49 18.55
C ILE A 77 -41.28 -15.96 18.42
N ASP A 78 -40.34 -16.89 18.27
CA ASP A 78 -40.64 -18.33 18.13
C ASP A 78 -41.34 -18.89 19.39
N SER A 79 -41.02 -18.33 20.57
CA SER A 79 -41.67 -18.68 21.84
C SER A 79 -43.03 -18.00 22.08
N GLY A 80 -43.48 -17.12 21.18
CA GLY A 80 -44.76 -16.41 21.28
C GLY A 80 -44.81 -15.31 22.34
N VAL A 81 -43.65 -14.89 22.87
CA VAL A 81 -43.53 -13.88 23.95
C VAL A 81 -43.43 -12.46 23.39
N ALA A 82 -43.01 -12.30 22.14
CA ALA A 82 -42.75 -11.00 21.52
C ALA A 82 -44.01 -10.30 21.00
N SER A 83 -44.08 -8.98 21.19
CA SER A 83 -45.15 -8.12 20.68
C SER A 83 -44.98 -7.83 19.18
N GLU A 84 -46.09 -7.59 18.46
CA GLU A 84 -46.09 -7.18 17.04
C GLU A 84 -45.20 -5.95 16.77
N ALA A 85 -45.08 -5.05 17.74
CA ALA A 85 -44.22 -3.88 17.66
C ALA A 85 -42.72 -4.23 17.67
N GLU A 86 -42.33 -5.25 18.45
CA GLU A 86 -40.95 -5.73 18.54
C GLU A 86 -40.54 -6.46 17.24
N SER A 87 -41.46 -7.24 16.66
CA SER A 87 -41.28 -7.86 15.34
C SER A 87 -41.06 -6.85 14.21
N ARG A 88 -41.74 -5.69 14.24
CA ARG A 88 -41.53 -4.62 13.24
C ARG A 88 -40.17 -3.94 13.36
N VAL A 89 -39.69 -3.72 14.58
CA VAL A 89 -38.34 -3.19 14.83
C VAL A 89 -37.28 -4.16 14.32
N VAL A 90 -37.47 -5.46 14.55
CA VAL A 90 -36.59 -6.53 14.07
C VAL A 90 -36.53 -6.57 12.53
N CYS A 91 -37.66 -6.54 11.84
CA CYS A 91 -37.69 -6.44 10.38
C CYS A 91 -36.96 -5.20 9.84
N GLY A 92 -37.06 -4.07 10.54
CA GLY A 92 -36.31 -2.85 10.21
C GLY A 92 -34.80 -3.01 10.38
N CYS A 93 -34.34 -3.60 11.48
CA CYS A 93 -32.93 -3.90 11.73
C CYS A 93 -32.37 -4.90 10.71
N ILE A 94 -33.14 -5.93 10.37
CA ILE A 94 -32.80 -6.89 9.30
C ILE A 94 -32.66 -6.14 7.97
N GLY A 95 -33.62 -5.31 7.58
CA GLY A 95 -33.54 -4.51 6.35
C GLY A 95 -32.27 -3.63 6.27
N ALA A 96 -31.89 -2.99 7.39
CA ALA A 96 -30.65 -2.20 7.46
C ALA A 96 -29.39 -3.06 7.32
N LEU A 97 -29.37 -4.26 7.93
CA LEU A 97 -28.26 -5.21 7.79
C LEU A 97 -28.13 -5.74 6.36
N TRP A 98 -29.25 -6.11 5.72
CA TRP A 98 -29.27 -6.53 4.31
C TRP A 98 -28.78 -5.42 3.38
N SER A 99 -29.18 -4.16 3.63
CA SER A 99 -28.68 -3.01 2.87
C SER A 99 -27.17 -2.79 3.04
N ARG A 100 -26.64 -2.97 4.26
CA ARG A 100 -25.20 -2.93 4.52
C ARG A 100 -24.46 -4.07 3.83
N LEU A 101 -25.01 -5.28 3.88
CA LEU A 101 -24.45 -6.47 3.23
C LEU A 101 -24.40 -6.29 1.71
N ASP A 102 -25.48 -5.81 1.09
CA ASP A 102 -25.53 -5.58 -0.36
C ASP A 102 -24.51 -4.51 -0.80
N ASN A 103 -24.35 -3.44 -0.02
CA ASN A 103 -23.31 -2.44 -0.25
C ASN A 103 -21.89 -3.01 -0.08
N TYR A 104 -21.66 -3.89 0.90
CA TYR A 104 -20.38 -4.56 1.11
C TYR A 104 -20.04 -5.48 -0.08
N VAL A 105 -20.98 -6.34 -0.49
CA VAL A 105 -20.83 -7.26 -1.63
C VAL A 105 -20.55 -6.48 -2.91
N ARG A 106 -21.27 -5.38 -3.18
CA ARG A 106 -21.00 -4.52 -4.34
C ARG A 106 -19.61 -3.89 -4.31
N LYS A 107 -19.11 -3.48 -3.14
CA LYS A 107 -17.76 -2.92 -2.98
C LYS A 107 -16.68 -3.98 -3.19
N ASP A 108 -16.84 -5.17 -2.61
CA ASP A 108 -15.89 -6.28 -2.79
C ASP A 108 -15.88 -6.77 -4.23
N PHE A 109 -17.04 -6.90 -4.87
CA PHE A 109 -17.14 -7.24 -6.30
C PHE A 109 -16.42 -6.22 -7.19
N ARG A 110 -16.60 -4.91 -6.94
CA ARG A 110 -15.84 -3.87 -7.66
C ARG A 110 -14.33 -4.00 -7.42
N GLN A 111 -13.90 -4.22 -6.18
CA GLN A 111 -12.48 -4.42 -5.88
C GLN A 111 -11.91 -5.66 -6.59
N GLN A 112 -12.69 -6.73 -6.64
CA GLN A 112 -12.31 -7.97 -7.31
C GLN A 112 -12.18 -7.76 -8.82
N LEU A 113 -13.12 -7.04 -9.45
CA LEU A 113 -12.99 -6.61 -10.84
C LEU A 113 -11.72 -5.79 -11.09
N TYR A 114 -11.35 -4.88 -10.18
CA TYR A 114 -10.08 -4.14 -10.29
C TYR A 114 -8.85 -5.05 -10.18
N ARG A 115 -8.87 -6.02 -9.26
CA ARG A 115 -7.76 -7.00 -9.10
C ARG A 115 -7.64 -7.93 -10.31
N GLU A 116 -8.76 -8.35 -10.88
CA GLU A 116 -8.80 -9.20 -12.07
C GLU A 116 -8.36 -8.43 -13.32
N ARG A 117 -8.71 -7.14 -13.42
CA ARG A 117 -8.25 -6.25 -14.49
C ARG A 117 -6.75 -6.00 -14.44
N ASP A 118 -6.17 -5.93 -13.24
CA ASP A 118 -4.72 -5.90 -13.04
C ASP A 118 -4.09 -7.26 -13.39
N ARG A 119 -4.76 -8.39 -13.08
CA ARG A 119 -4.30 -9.73 -13.46
C ARG A 119 -4.30 -9.96 -14.97
N SER A 120 -5.33 -9.51 -15.70
CA SER A 120 -5.40 -9.62 -17.15
C SER A 120 -4.40 -8.69 -17.84
N GLY A 121 -4.20 -7.47 -17.31
CA GLY A 121 -3.15 -6.56 -17.77
C GLY A 121 -1.75 -7.13 -17.57
N ARG A 122 -1.46 -7.73 -16.41
CA ARG A 122 -0.19 -8.43 -16.14
C ARG A 122 -0.01 -9.67 -17.00
N MET A 123 -1.06 -10.45 -17.24
CA MET A 123 -1.00 -11.61 -18.11
C MET A 123 -0.75 -11.23 -19.56
N LEU A 124 -1.37 -10.14 -20.04
CA LEU A 124 -1.08 -9.57 -21.35
C LEU A 124 0.36 -9.04 -21.42
N ALA A 125 0.83 -8.32 -20.41
CA ALA A 125 2.22 -7.86 -20.35
C ALA A 125 3.23 -9.02 -20.33
N TRP A 126 2.93 -10.09 -19.60
CA TRP A 126 3.73 -11.32 -19.58
C TRP A 126 3.73 -12.04 -20.94
N LEU A 127 2.57 -12.16 -21.59
CA LEU A 127 2.47 -12.71 -22.95
C LEU A 127 3.26 -11.85 -23.94
N LEU A 128 3.13 -10.53 -23.88
CA LEU A 128 3.89 -9.59 -24.72
C LEU A 128 5.40 -9.70 -24.47
N GLN A 129 5.86 -9.91 -23.24
CA GLN A 129 7.27 -10.16 -22.95
C GLN A 129 7.77 -11.51 -23.50
N ARG A 130 6.89 -12.52 -23.52
CA ARG A 130 7.23 -13.86 -24.02
C ARG A 130 7.28 -13.90 -25.55
N GLU A 131 6.32 -13.26 -26.21
CA GLU A 131 6.20 -13.22 -27.67
C GLU A 131 7.07 -12.11 -28.30
N CYS A 132 7.37 -11.03 -27.56
CA CYS A 132 8.33 -9.99 -27.95
C CYS A 132 9.52 -9.97 -26.95
N PRO A 133 10.57 -10.78 -27.17
CA PRO A 133 11.71 -10.90 -26.25
C PRO A 133 12.52 -9.62 -26.10
N THR A 134 12.36 -8.66 -27.02
CA THR A 134 12.89 -7.30 -26.90
C THR A 134 11.74 -6.32 -26.68
N PRO A 135 11.76 -5.49 -25.61
CA PRO A 135 10.74 -4.47 -25.41
C PRO A 135 10.80 -3.43 -26.54
N ILE A 136 9.75 -3.39 -27.37
CA ILE A 136 9.64 -2.45 -28.49
C ILE A 136 8.84 -1.23 -28.02
N ILE A 137 9.49 -0.07 -27.95
CA ILE A 137 8.85 1.22 -27.75
C ILE A 137 8.79 1.89 -29.12
N LEU A 138 7.64 1.77 -29.79
CA LEU A 138 7.46 2.24 -31.17
C LEU A 138 7.35 3.77 -31.28
N SER A 139 6.98 4.43 -30.19
CA SER A 139 6.74 5.87 -30.13
C SER A 139 7.06 6.42 -28.74
N LEU A 140 7.73 7.56 -28.69
CA LEU A 140 7.97 8.32 -27.47
C LEU A 140 7.57 9.79 -27.72
N ARG A 141 6.83 10.41 -26.81
CA ARG A 141 6.51 11.83 -26.91
C ARG A 141 7.77 12.65 -26.71
N GLY A 142 8.16 13.44 -27.71
CA GLY A 142 9.32 14.32 -27.64
C GLY A 142 9.06 15.61 -26.84
N PRO A 143 10.12 16.38 -26.54
CA PRO A 143 10.03 17.62 -25.76
C PRO A 143 9.36 18.80 -26.50
N THR A 144 9.28 18.75 -27.83
CA THR A 144 8.66 19.77 -28.70
C THR A 144 7.48 19.18 -29.49
N GLU A 145 6.56 18.52 -28.78
CA GLU A 145 5.27 17.99 -29.26
C GLU A 145 5.27 16.99 -30.45
N ASP A 146 6.40 16.72 -31.08
CA ASP A 146 6.54 15.66 -32.09
C ASP A 146 6.79 14.28 -31.45
N ASN A 147 6.09 13.27 -31.94
CA ASN A 147 6.32 11.87 -31.55
C ASN A 147 7.60 11.35 -32.22
N ILE A 148 8.55 10.91 -31.40
CA ILE A 148 9.75 10.23 -31.87
C ILE A 148 9.35 8.80 -32.23
N LEU A 149 9.29 8.54 -33.53
CA LEU A 149 8.92 7.23 -34.08
C LEU A 149 10.17 6.39 -34.39
N GLY A 150 10.06 5.09 -34.10
CA GLY A 150 11.06 4.09 -34.45
C GLY A 150 12.00 3.73 -33.29
N GLN A 151 12.20 2.42 -33.10
CA GLN A 151 12.91 1.84 -31.96
C GLN A 151 14.30 2.44 -31.74
N THR A 152 15.08 2.64 -32.80
CA THR A 152 16.44 3.18 -32.70
C THR A 152 16.43 4.61 -32.16
N ARG A 153 15.57 5.47 -32.70
CA ARG A 153 15.47 6.89 -32.30
C ARG A 153 14.97 7.02 -30.87
N VAL A 154 13.96 6.23 -30.51
CA VAL A 154 13.44 6.17 -29.14
C VAL A 154 14.52 5.70 -28.17
N SER A 155 15.27 4.65 -28.50
CA SER A 155 16.32 4.12 -27.62
C SER A 155 17.46 5.11 -27.38
N THR A 156 17.86 5.86 -28.42
CA THR A 156 18.89 6.89 -28.31
C THR A 156 18.41 8.04 -27.43
N HIS A 157 17.21 8.55 -27.69
CA HIS A 157 16.67 9.67 -26.92
C HIS A 157 16.41 9.31 -25.45
N LEU A 158 15.88 8.11 -25.20
CA LEU A 158 15.66 7.60 -23.85
C LEU A 158 17.00 7.40 -23.11
N ARG A 159 18.05 6.93 -23.80
CA ARG A 159 19.40 6.81 -23.22
C ARG A 159 19.97 8.18 -22.87
N GLU A 160 19.87 9.17 -23.74
CA GLU A 160 20.35 10.53 -23.50
C GLU A 160 19.61 11.19 -22.34
N HIS A 161 18.29 11.04 -22.30
CA HIS A 161 17.45 11.57 -21.22
C HIS A 161 17.74 10.91 -19.87
N LEU A 162 17.84 9.58 -19.83
CA LEU A 162 18.24 8.87 -18.60
C LEU A 162 19.67 9.24 -18.20
N LYS A 163 20.59 9.40 -19.16
CA LYS A 163 21.93 9.90 -18.87
C LYS A 163 21.84 11.28 -18.22
N ALA A 164 21.04 12.22 -18.72
CA ALA A 164 20.89 13.53 -18.11
C ALA A 164 20.33 13.46 -16.66
N ILE A 165 19.33 12.61 -16.41
CA ILE A 165 18.70 12.48 -15.08
C ILE A 165 19.61 11.76 -14.07
N TYR A 166 20.29 10.71 -14.51
CA TYR A 166 21.11 9.86 -13.64
C TYR A 166 22.59 10.24 -13.63
N THR A 167 23.02 11.20 -14.45
CA THR A 167 24.31 11.85 -14.28
C THR A 167 24.19 12.82 -13.12
N SER A 168 24.48 12.28 -11.93
CA SER A 168 24.78 13.10 -10.76
C SER A 168 25.97 14.01 -11.11
N PRO A 169 25.98 15.29 -10.70
CA PRO A 169 27.22 16.07 -10.73
C PRO A 169 28.27 15.22 -10.01
N GLN A 170 29.40 14.97 -10.68
CA GLN A 170 30.45 14.09 -10.19
C GLN A 170 30.69 14.39 -8.71
N CYS A 171 30.27 13.46 -7.86
CA CYS A 171 30.56 13.53 -6.44
C CYS A 171 32.04 13.15 -6.33
N ASP A 172 32.91 14.12 -6.61
CA ASP A 172 34.37 14.03 -6.53
C ASP A 172 34.85 13.92 -5.07
N GLU A 173 33.92 13.81 -4.12
CA GLU A 173 34.14 13.56 -2.69
C GLU A 173 34.41 12.08 -2.36
N ARG A 174 34.86 11.28 -3.34
CA ARG A 174 35.43 9.95 -3.11
C ARG A 174 36.44 9.89 -1.95
N PRO A 175 37.33 10.87 -1.73
CA PRO A 175 38.21 10.86 -0.56
C PRO A 175 37.46 11.03 0.78
N GLN A 176 36.45 11.90 0.85
CA GLN A 176 35.65 12.11 2.06
C GLN A 176 34.76 10.91 2.38
N MET A 177 34.22 10.24 1.35
CA MET A 177 33.50 8.96 1.52
C MET A 177 34.40 7.85 2.06
N ARG A 178 35.67 7.79 1.65
CA ARG A 178 36.63 6.81 2.19
C ARG A 178 36.96 7.11 3.65
N GLU A 179 37.21 8.37 3.97
CA GLU A 179 37.48 8.80 5.34
C GLU A 179 36.31 8.47 6.28
N TYR A 180 35.07 8.72 5.84
CA TYR A 180 33.86 8.34 6.57
C TYR A 180 33.72 6.81 6.77
N LEU A 181 34.01 6.01 5.73
CA LEU A 181 33.93 4.55 5.82
C LEU A 181 35.03 3.95 6.72
N ASP A 182 36.21 4.56 6.75
CA ASP A 182 37.29 4.14 7.65
C ASP A 182 36.97 4.50 9.12
N ILE A 183 36.28 5.62 9.38
CA ILE A 183 35.79 5.99 10.72
C ILE A 183 34.76 4.97 11.25
N LEU A 184 33.91 4.43 10.37
CA LEU A 184 32.84 3.50 10.76
C LEU A 184 33.30 2.11 11.21
N GLN A 185 34.62 1.81 11.17
CA GLN A 185 35.22 0.53 11.56
C GLN A 185 34.40 -0.70 11.09
N LEU A 186 33.91 -0.66 9.86
CA LEU A 186 33.08 -1.75 9.33
C LEU A 186 33.91 -3.04 9.28
N PRO A 187 33.34 -4.19 9.70
CA PRO A 187 34.02 -5.47 9.61
C PRO A 187 34.42 -5.73 8.16
N ARG A 188 35.73 -5.73 7.89
CA ARG A 188 36.25 -6.07 6.57
C ARG A 188 35.96 -7.56 6.37
N LEU A 189 35.22 -7.88 5.31
CA LEU A 189 34.97 -9.28 4.93
C LEU A 189 36.30 -9.93 4.52
N THR A 190 37.03 -10.49 5.47
CA THR A 190 38.12 -11.41 5.18
C THR A 190 37.53 -12.67 4.56
N ARG A 191 38.09 -13.08 3.42
CA ARG A 191 37.70 -14.25 2.61
C ARG A 191 38.03 -15.59 3.30
N ALA A 192 37.75 -15.72 4.59
CA ALA A 192 38.02 -16.88 5.41
C ALA A 192 36.84 -17.15 6.35
N GLY A 193 35.76 -17.69 5.77
CA GLY A 193 34.56 -18.14 6.49
C GLY A 193 33.74 -19.13 5.67
N GLY A 194 34.37 -19.78 4.68
CA GLY A 194 33.77 -20.87 3.91
C GLY A 194 33.81 -22.16 4.70
N ARG A 195 32.66 -22.52 5.28
CA ARG A 195 32.31 -23.80 5.92
C ARG A 195 33.15 -25.00 5.45
N ALA A 196 33.87 -25.62 6.36
CA ALA A 196 34.14 -27.06 6.30
C ALA A 196 32.82 -27.79 6.57
N ARG A 197 32.33 -28.56 5.60
CA ARG A 197 31.36 -29.64 5.83
C ARG A 197 32.18 -30.93 5.91
N GLY A 198 32.25 -31.49 7.12
CA GLY A 198 32.54 -32.89 7.40
C GLY A 198 31.42 -33.39 8.28
#